data_AF-A0A522NF72-F1
#
_entry.id   AF-A0A522NF72-F1
#
_cell.length_a   1.000
_cell.length_b   1.000
_cell.length_c   1.000
_cell.angle_alpha   90.00
_cell.angle_beta   90.00
_cell.angle_gamma   90.00
#
_symmetry.space_group_name_H-M   'P 1'
#
loop_
_entity.id
_entity.type
_entity.pdbx_description
1 polymer ?
#
loop_
_entity_poly.entity_id
_entity_poly.type
_entity_poly.pdbx_seq_one_letter_code
_entity_poly.pdbx_strand_id
1 'polypeptide(L)'
;MLLTLKEQERLMIHTAAELARSRRARGLKLNLPEATAIISDFLFEGARDGRTKADLQNAGREVLTREDVMDGGDCQLAVRSTSAGAGGHISDFR
;
A
#
# COMPACT_ATOMS: atom_id res chain seq x y z
N MET A 1 -6.43 20.11 16.15
CA MET A 1 -5.14 19.40 16.06
C MET A 1 -4.25 20.13 15.07
N LEU A 2 -2.96 20.29 15.36
CA LEU A 2 -1.98 20.65 14.34
C LEU A 2 -1.34 19.36 13.84
N LEU A 3 -1.43 19.13 12.53
CA LEU A 3 -0.81 17.97 11.90
C LEU A 3 0.61 18.33 11.47
N THR A 4 1.55 17.46 11.81
CA THR A 4 2.89 17.50 11.25
C THR A 4 2.85 17.21 9.74
N LEU A 5 3.89 17.58 9.00
CA LEU A 5 4.03 17.24 7.58
C LEU A 5 3.89 15.74 7.33
N LYS A 6 4.52 14.92 8.18
CA LYS A 6 4.47 13.45 8.10
C LYS A 6 3.06 12.90 8.27
N GLU A 7 2.27 13.48 9.18
CA GLU A 7 0.88 13.09 9.38
C GLU A 7 0.00 13.52 8.19
N GLN A 8 0.25 14.70 7.61
CA GLN A 8 -0.44 15.14 6.40
C GLN A 8 -0.12 14.22 5.21
N GLU A 9 1.14 13.83 5.03
CA GLU A 9 1.56 12.88 3.99
C GLU A 9 0.85 11.52 4.13
N ARG A 10 0.75 10.98 5.36
CA ARG A 10 0.01 9.74 5.61
C ARG A 10 -1.48 9.87 5.25
N LEU A 11 -2.11 10.99 5.59
CA LEU A 11 -3.51 11.25 5.22
C LEU A 11 -3.69 11.35 3.71
N MET A 12 -2.74 11.96 2.99
CA MET A 12 -2.77 12.00 1.53
C MET A 12 -2.66 10.60 0.92
N ILE A 13 -1.79 9.74 1.46
CA ILE A 13 -1.67 8.34 1.01
C ILE A 13 -2.97 7.58 1.26
N HIS A 14 -3.55 7.71 2.46
CA HIS A 14 -4.84 7.09 2.79
C HIS A 14 -5.95 7.52 1.82
N THR A 15 -6.03 8.82 1.52
CA THR A 15 -7.02 9.37 0.58
C THR A 15 -6.81 8.83 -0.85
N ALA A 16 -5.55 8.71 -1.29
CA ALA A 16 -5.23 8.12 -2.59
C ALA A 16 -5.61 6.63 -2.65
N ALA A 17 -5.41 5.89 -1.56
CA ALA A 17 -5.80 4.49 -1.46
C ALA A 17 -7.32 4.30 -1.50
N GLU A 18 -8.08 5.13 -0.81
CA GLU A 18 -9.54 5.14 -0.87
C GLU A 18 -10.06 5.44 -2.29
N LEU A 19 -9.47 6.42 -2.97
CA LEU A 19 -9.80 6.71 -4.37
C LEU A 19 -9.51 5.51 -5.28
N ALA A 20 -8.37 4.85 -5.09
CA ALA A 20 -7.99 3.65 -5.82
C ALA A 20 -8.97 2.48 -5.55
N ARG A 21 -9.32 2.22 -4.29
CA ARG A 21 -10.33 1.21 -3.91
C ARG A 21 -11.69 1.50 -4.56
N SER A 22 -12.12 2.77 -4.56
CA SER A 22 -13.35 3.19 -5.24
C SER A 22 -13.29 2.95 -6.76
N ARG A 23 -12.15 3.19 -7.41
CA ARG A 23 -11.94 2.88 -8.84
C ARG A 23 -12.00 1.38 -9.10
N ARG A 24 -11.32 0.56 -8.30
CA ARG A 24 -11.37 -0.90 -8.38
C ARG A 24 -12.78 -1.45 -8.20
N ALA A 25 -13.54 -0.91 -7.24
CA ALA A 25 -14.93 -1.32 -6.99
C ALA A 25 -15.85 -1.03 -8.20
N ARG A 26 -15.51 -0.07 -9.05
CA ARG A 26 -16.21 0.19 -10.33
C ARG A 26 -15.73 -0.73 -11.48
N GLY A 27 -14.81 -1.65 -11.22
CA GLY A 27 -14.25 -2.57 -12.22
C GLY A 27 -13.10 -1.99 -13.04
N LEU A 28 -12.50 -0.87 -12.62
CA LEU A 28 -11.32 -0.32 -13.29
C LEU A 28 -10.05 -1.04 -12.82
N LYS A 29 -9.18 -1.39 -13.77
CA LYS A 29 -7.82 -1.84 -13.47
C LYS A 29 -7.01 -0.68 -12.89
N LEU A 30 -6.25 -0.97 -11.84
CA LEU A 30 -5.45 0.00 -11.12
C LEU A 30 -4.16 0.34 -11.87
N ASN A 31 -3.75 1.60 -11.81
CA ASN A 31 -2.42 2.02 -12.26
C ASN A 31 -1.37 1.87 -11.14
N LEU A 32 -0.10 2.14 -11.46
CA LEU A 32 1.01 2.04 -10.51
C LEU A 32 0.84 2.92 -9.25
N PRO A 33 0.51 4.22 -9.33
CA PRO A 33 0.35 5.03 -8.13
C PRO A 33 -0.85 4.59 -7.27
N GLU A 34 -1.94 4.11 -7.88
CA GLU A 34 -3.10 3.56 -7.17
C GLU A 34 -2.76 2.25 -6.45
N ALA A 35 -2.06 1.34 -7.12
CA ALA A 35 -1.60 0.09 -6.52
C ALA A 35 -0.65 0.35 -5.35
N THR A 36 0.31 1.27 -5.54
CA THR A 36 1.23 1.69 -4.48
C THR A 36 0.49 2.30 -3.30
N ALA A 37 -0.49 3.18 -3.54
CA ALA A 37 -1.27 3.80 -2.48
C ALA A 37 -2.03 2.77 -1.64
N ILE A 38 -2.69 1.80 -2.27
CA ILE A 38 -3.40 0.70 -1.56
C ILE A 38 -2.44 -0.11 -0.70
N ILE A 39 -1.26 -0.47 -1.22
CA ILE A 39 -0.27 -1.25 -0.47
C ILE A 39 0.26 -0.43 0.71
N SER A 40 0.62 0.84 0.49
CA SER A 40 1.12 1.71 1.56
C SER A 40 0.10 1.90 2.67
N ASP A 41 -1.16 2.14 2.31
CA ASP A 41 -2.26 2.25 3.26
C ASP A 41 -2.46 0.95 4.07
N PHE A 42 -2.44 -0.21 3.42
CA PHE A 42 -2.48 -1.51 4.11
C PHE A 42 -1.34 -1.67 5.14
N LEU A 43 -0.13 -1.21 4.81
CA LEU A 43 1.00 -1.26 5.75
C LEU A 43 0.80 -0.30 6.93
N PHE A 44 0.29 0.92 6.69
CA PHE A 44 0.04 1.88 7.76
C PHE A 44 -1.05 1.39 8.72
N GLU A 45 -2.16 0.88 8.20
CA GLU A 45 -3.25 0.32 9.02
C GLU A 45 -2.79 -0.94 9.76
N GLY A 46 -2.05 -1.83 9.09
CA GLY A 46 -1.50 -3.01 9.72
C GLY A 46 -0.49 -2.69 10.83
N ALA A 47 0.33 -1.65 10.66
CA ALA A 47 1.18 -1.14 11.73
C ALA A 47 0.37 -0.49 12.86
N ARG A 48 -0.77 0.14 12.54
CA ARG A 48 -1.68 0.73 13.53
C ARG A 48 -2.37 -0.32 14.39
N ASP A 49 -2.67 -1.48 13.81
CA ASP A 49 -3.20 -2.68 14.48
C ASP A 49 -2.14 -3.42 15.32
N GLY A 50 -0.87 -3.00 15.25
CA GLY A 50 0.22 -3.61 15.98
C GLY A 50 0.75 -4.92 15.37
N ARG A 51 0.47 -5.18 14.09
CA ARG A 51 1.00 -6.37 13.39
C ARG A 51 2.51 -6.26 13.18
N THR A 52 3.19 -7.40 13.15
CA THR A 52 4.64 -7.41 12.92
C THR A 52 4.96 -7.20 11.44
N LYS A 53 6.20 -6.76 11.17
CA LYS A 53 6.68 -6.53 9.79
C LYS A 53 6.58 -7.81 8.95
N ALA A 54 6.89 -8.96 9.55
CA ALA A 54 6.82 -10.25 8.89
C ALA A 54 5.37 -10.59 8.49
N ASP A 55 4.41 -10.32 9.37
CA ASP A 55 2.99 -10.54 9.08
C ASP A 55 2.51 -9.66 7.93
N LEU A 56 2.94 -8.39 7.91
CA LEU A 56 2.57 -7.43 6.87
C LEU A 56 3.22 -7.72 5.51
N GLN A 57 4.45 -8.25 5.50
CA GLN A 57 5.08 -8.69 4.24
C GLN A 57 4.37 -9.90 3.63
N ASN A 58 3.91 -10.83 4.45
CA ASN A 58 3.17 -11.99 3.98
C ASN A 58 1.78 -11.58 3.48
N ALA A 59 1.03 -10.85 4.32
CA ALA A 59 -0.33 -10.44 3.99
C ALA A 59 -0.39 -9.40 2.86
N GLY A 60 0.64 -8.55 2.72
CA GLY A 60 0.74 -7.55 1.64
C GLY A 60 0.74 -8.14 0.23
N ARG A 61 1.12 -9.42 0.09
CA ARG A 61 1.10 -10.15 -1.20
C ARG A 61 -0.29 -10.54 -1.65
N GLU A 62 -1.24 -10.62 -0.73
CA GLU A 62 -2.63 -11.04 -1.00
C GLU A 62 -3.54 -9.85 -1.28
N VAL A 63 -3.07 -8.61 -1.08
CA VAL A 63 -3.88 -7.39 -1.19
C VAL A 63 -4.29 -7.08 -2.63
N LEU A 64 -3.37 -7.31 -3.58
CA LEU A 64 -3.57 -7.05 -5.01
C LEU A 64 -3.10 -8.24 -5.83
N THR A 65 -3.90 -8.63 -6.81
CA THR A 65 -3.54 -9.63 -7.81
C THR A 65 -3.11 -8.96 -9.10
N ARG A 66 -2.53 -9.73 -10.03
CA ARG A 66 -2.21 -9.22 -11.38
C ARG A 66 -3.44 -8.79 -12.17
N GLU A 67 -4.61 -9.32 -11.85
CA GLU A 67 -5.85 -9.01 -12.54
C GLU A 67 -6.40 -7.63 -12.13
N ASP A 68 -6.05 -7.19 -10.92
CA ASP A 68 -6.47 -5.90 -10.36
C ASP A 68 -5.70 -4.71 -10.95
N VAL A 69 -4.58 -4.96 -11.61
CA VAL A 69 -3.67 -3.93 -12.13
C VAL A 69 -3.64 -3.89 -13.65
N MET A 70 -3.33 -2.70 -14.20
CA MET A 70 -3.08 -2.52 -15.62
C MET A 70 -1.81 -3.25 -16.04
N ASP A 71 -1.79 -3.75 -17.28
CA ASP A 71 -0.63 -4.40 -17.89
C ASP A 71 0.43 -3.35 -18.28
N GLY A 72 1.17 -2.91 -17.27
CA GLY A 72 2.41 -2.15 -17.41
C GLY A 72 3.48 -2.84 -16.56
N GLY A 73 4.69 -3.02 -17.10
CA GLY A 73 5.77 -3.75 -16.43
C GLY A 73 6.03 -3.27 -14.99
N ASP A 74 5.94 -1.95 -14.77
CA ASP A 74 6.13 -1.35 -13.46
C ASP A 74 4.99 -1.65 -12.48
N CYS A 75 3.75 -1.69 -12.97
CA CYS A 75 2.59 -1.99 -12.15
C CYS A 75 2.57 -3.46 -11.72
N GLN A 76 2.93 -4.37 -12.63
CA GLN A 76 3.10 -5.79 -12.32
C GLN A 76 4.30 -6.05 -11.40
N LEU A 77 5.36 -5.23 -11.49
CA LEU A 77 6.50 -5.29 -10.57
C LEU A 77 6.10 -4.86 -9.16
N ALA A 78 5.29 -3.81 -9.01
CA ALA A 78 4.81 -3.35 -7.70
C ALA A 78 3.97 -4.41 -6.95
N VAL A 79 3.17 -5.19 -7.68
CA VAL A 79 2.44 -6.33 -7.10
C VAL A 79 3.39 -7.48 -6.69
N ARG A 80 4.57 -7.57 -7.30
CA ARG A 80 5.58 -8.62 -7.04
C ARG A 80 6.64 -8.20 -6.01
N SER A 81 6.95 -6.91 -5.87
CA SER A 81 8.09 -6.37 -5.12
C SER A 81 7.89 -6.32 -3.60
N THR A 82 6.70 -6.65 -3.10
CA THR A 82 6.49 -6.99 -1.68
C THR A 82 7.37 -8.17 -1.20
N SER A 83 8.19 -8.76 -2.09
CA SER A 83 9.11 -9.86 -1.81
C SER A 83 10.58 -9.53 -1.57
N ALA A 84 11.06 -8.29 -1.62
CA ALA A 84 12.51 -8.04 -1.54
C ALA A 84 12.88 -6.82 -0.71
N GLY A 85 13.43 -7.06 0.50
CA GLY A 85 14.04 -6.03 1.34
C GLY A 85 14.08 -6.38 2.83
N ALA A 86 15.07 -7.20 3.22
CA ALA A 86 15.41 -7.49 4.61
C ALA A 86 15.83 -6.20 5.35
N GLY A 87 15.47 -6.04 6.64
CA GLY A 87 16.26 -5.23 7.58
C GLY A 87 15.63 -4.02 8.29
N GLY A 88 14.66 -3.29 7.72
CA GLY A 88 14.11 -2.09 8.40
C GLY A 88 13.22 -2.41 9.62
N HIS A 89 13.44 -1.75 10.76
CA HIS A 89 12.60 -1.87 11.95
C HIS A 89 11.24 -1.16 11.73
N ILE A 90 10.15 -1.70 12.30
CA ILE A 90 8.81 -1.06 12.29
C ILE A 90 8.84 0.37 12.89
N SER A 91 9.87 0.71 13.67
CA SER A 91 10.09 2.04 14.23
C SER A 91 10.26 3.14 13.17
N ASP A 92 10.62 2.80 11.94
CA ASP A 92 10.77 3.79 10.85
C ASP A 92 9.41 4.37 10.41
N PHE A 93 8.32 3.66 10.74
CA PHE A 93 6.94 4.04 10.48
C PHE A 93 6.29 4.84 11.61
N ARG A 94 6.97 5.17 12.72
CA ARG A 94 6.45 6.10 13.74
C ARG A 94 6.66 7.55 13.32
#